data_AF-A0A3R7AHT1-F1
#
_entry.id   AF-A0A3R7AHT1-F1
#
_cell.length_a   1.000
_cell.length_b   1.000
_cell.length_c   1.000
_cell.angle_alpha   90.00
_cell.angle_beta   90.00
_cell.angle_gamma   90.00
#
_symmetry.space_group_name_H-M   'P 1'
#
loop_
_entity.id
_entity.type
_entity.pdbx_description
1 polymer ?
#
loop_
_entity_poly.entity_id
_entity_poly.type
_entity_poly.pdbx_seq_one_letter_code
_entity_poly.pdbx_strand_id
1 'polypeptide(L)'
;MTKCILAESLPQYRVIKELYPHFYHKRGHANEPVSYEKPGQVKLSALKAQGVTIDHLAKSYAFMTEFLWQVVEESTNCRSISVIDVAGIGLFSFDSEALEYMRKVAAYSKERYPNRCGYIFIVNAPSWFDLIWRVVHTLVDPAVCKKITIVKESGDILQALSSRIPVENIPAEYGGLSVGHSDEEVALRALADFNNNVEGAIHPFASGKFTAHCGCEWHKNEQTTDQGTNDDDFTLSLNGQDGPDLTDTPPHPASEKG
;
A
#
# COMPACT_ATOMS: atom_id res chain seq x y z
N MET A 1 -14.37 11.68 19.04
CA MET A 1 -13.44 11.82 17.90
C MET A 1 -13.21 10.42 17.34
N THR A 2 -13.51 10.20 16.06
CA THR A 2 -13.29 8.88 15.44
C THR A 2 -11.79 8.62 15.38
N LYS A 3 -11.33 7.51 15.96
CA LYS A 3 -9.93 7.10 15.92
C LYS A 3 -9.51 6.90 14.46
N CYS A 4 -8.28 7.32 14.12
CA CYS A 4 -7.74 7.08 12.79
C CYS A 4 -7.57 5.58 12.57
N ILE A 5 -8.12 5.04 11.48
CA ILE A 5 -8.01 3.59 11.19
C ILE A 5 -6.56 3.16 10.96
N LEU A 6 -5.68 4.07 10.51
CA LEU A 6 -4.24 3.82 10.38
C LEU A 6 -3.54 3.62 11.73
N ALA A 7 -4.18 3.98 12.84
CA ALA A 7 -3.71 3.78 14.21
C ALA A 7 -4.40 2.59 14.92
N GLU A 8 -5.25 1.85 14.20
CA GLU A 8 -5.96 0.71 14.77
C GLU A 8 -5.18 -0.58 14.56
N SER A 9 -5.34 -1.51 15.50
CA SER A 9 -4.90 -2.89 15.30
C SER A 9 -5.82 -3.59 14.28
N LEU A 10 -5.19 -4.37 13.39
CA LEU A 10 -5.83 -5.26 12.43
C LEU A 10 -5.24 -6.68 12.56
N PRO A 11 -5.60 -7.46 13.60
CA PRO A 11 -4.98 -8.76 13.86
C PRO A 11 -5.04 -9.73 12.68
N GLN A 12 -6.10 -9.65 11.88
CA GLN A 12 -6.32 -10.52 10.71
C GLN A 12 -5.56 -10.07 9.46
N TYR A 13 -4.84 -8.93 9.49
CA TYR A 13 -4.25 -8.36 8.28
C TYR A 13 -3.25 -9.31 7.61
N ARG A 14 -2.33 -9.93 8.38
CA ARG A 14 -1.35 -10.89 7.85
C ARG A 14 -2.01 -12.06 7.13
N VAL A 15 -2.94 -12.74 7.79
CA VAL A 15 -3.64 -13.90 7.21
C VAL A 15 -4.48 -13.50 5.99
N ILE A 16 -5.07 -12.29 5.99
CA ILE A 16 -5.76 -11.74 4.82
C ILE A 16 -4.77 -11.57 3.66
N LYS A 17 -3.60 -10.97 3.89
CA LYS A 17 -2.57 -10.76 2.85
C LYS A 17 -1.94 -12.04 2.33
N GLU A 18 -1.89 -13.09 3.13
CA GLU A 18 -1.40 -14.42 2.74
C GLU A 18 -2.42 -15.19 1.89
N LEU A 19 -3.71 -15.09 2.24
CA LEU A 19 -4.77 -15.91 1.64
C LEU A 19 -5.62 -15.17 0.60
N TYR A 20 -5.48 -13.85 0.51
CA TYR A 20 -6.10 -13.03 -0.52
C TYR A 20 -5.04 -12.21 -1.25
N PRO A 21 -4.59 -12.61 -2.45
CA PRO A 21 -3.54 -11.89 -3.16
C PRO A 21 -4.03 -10.53 -3.67
N HIS A 22 -3.52 -9.46 -3.07
CA HIS A 22 -3.71 -8.08 -3.51
C HIS A 22 -2.54 -7.23 -3.04
N PHE A 23 -2.16 -6.20 -3.79
CA PHE A 23 -1.00 -5.36 -3.48
C PHE A 23 -1.03 -4.03 -4.26
N TYR A 24 -0.36 -3.01 -3.73
CA TYR A 24 -0.03 -1.81 -4.50
C TYR A 24 1.28 -2.01 -5.26
N HIS A 25 1.34 -1.54 -6.49
CA HIS A 25 2.56 -1.67 -7.27
C HIS A 25 2.75 -0.54 -8.26
N LYS A 26 3.69 0.35 -7.94
CA LYS A 26 4.13 1.45 -8.80
C LYS A 26 2.95 2.30 -9.29
N ARG A 27 3.15 3.01 -10.41
CA ARG A 27 2.27 4.09 -10.86
C ARG A 27 1.99 4.05 -12.36
N GLY A 28 0.87 4.65 -12.74
CA GLY A 28 0.45 4.90 -14.11
C GLY A 28 1.18 6.07 -14.78
N HIS A 29 0.87 6.31 -16.05
CA HIS A 29 1.46 7.38 -16.87
C HIS A 29 1.17 8.78 -16.31
N ALA A 30 0.02 9.00 -15.68
CA ALA A 30 -0.30 10.27 -15.00
C ALA A 30 0.02 10.23 -13.50
N ASN A 31 0.97 9.38 -13.11
CA ASN A 31 1.40 9.16 -11.72
C ASN A 31 0.30 8.58 -10.80
N GLU A 32 -0.76 8.00 -11.37
CA GLU A 32 -1.82 7.36 -10.62
C GLU A 32 -1.30 6.13 -9.85
N PRO A 33 -1.59 5.94 -8.56
CA PRO A 33 -1.26 4.69 -7.89
C PRO A 33 -2.00 3.50 -8.52
N VAL A 34 -1.31 2.37 -8.66
CA VAL A 34 -1.87 1.15 -9.23
C VAL A 34 -2.04 0.09 -8.14
N SER A 35 -3.24 -0.49 -8.05
CA SER A 35 -3.52 -1.66 -7.21
C SER A 35 -3.81 -2.90 -8.04
N TYR A 36 -3.37 -4.05 -7.55
CA TYR A 36 -3.64 -5.36 -8.13
C TYR A 36 -4.43 -6.20 -7.13
N GLU A 37 -5.46 -6.91 -7.58
CA GLU A 37 -6.31 -7.77 -6.75
C GLU A 37 -6.65 -9.05 -7.52
N LYS A 38 -6.56 -10.21 -6.86
CA LYS A 38 -6.81 -11.52 -7.49
C LYS A 38 -7.96 -12.27 -6.80
N PRO A 39 -9.20 -11.81 -6.93
CA PRO A 39 -10.37 -12.42 -6.29
C PRO A 39 -10.61 -13.88 -6.67
N GLY A 40 -10.12 -14.36 -7.82
CA GLY A 40 -10.22 -15.78 -8.17
C GLY A 40 -9.24 -16.69 -7.42
N GLN A 41 -8.24 -16.12 -6.74
CA GLN A 41 -7.19 -16.85 -6.04
C GLN A 41 -7.35 -16.82 -4.52
N VAL A 42 -8.34 -16.07 -4.02
CA VAL A 42 -8.65 -15.98 -2.59
C VAL A 42 -9.01 -17.35 -1.99
N LYS A 43 -8.45 -17.66 -0.83
CA LYS A 43 -8.73 -18.91 -0.09
C LYS A 43 -9.82 -18.68 0.95
N LEU A 44 -11.06 -18.41 0.52
CA LEU A 44 -12.18 -18.07 1.42
C LEU A 44 -12.40 -19.09 2.55
N SER A 45 -12.37 -20.40 2.24
CA SER A 45 -12.54 -21.44 3.26
C SER A 45 -11.45 -21.40 4.34
N ALA A 46 -10.21 -21.12 3.95
CA ALA A 46 -9.09 -20.99 4.89
C ALA A 46 -9.20 -19.69 5.70
N LEU A 47 -9.58 -18.57 5.08
CA LEU A 47 -9.88 -17.31 5.79
C LEU A 47 -10.96 -17.52 6.86
N LYS A 48 -12.07 -18.17 6.50
CA LYS A 48 -13.16 -18.48 7.43
C LYS A 48 -12.70 -19.41 8.55
N ALA A 49 -11.90 -20.43 8.25
CA ALA A 49 -11.33 -21.34 9.26
C ALA A 49 -10.41 -20.60 10.27
N GLN A 50 -9.82 -19.48 9.87
CA GLN A 50 -9.03 -18.59 10.72
C GLN A 50 -9.88 -17.50 11.40
N GLY A 51 -11.21 -17.57 11.31
CA GLY A 51 -12.13 -16.61 11.93
C GLY A 51 -12.23 -15.27 11.20
N VAL A 52 -11.73 -15.17 9.97
CA VAL A 52 -11.86 -13.94 9.17
C VAL A 52 -13.30 -13.81 8.67
N THR A 53 -13.87 -12.62 8.87
CA THR A 53 -15.24 -12.26 8.48
C THR A 53 -15.21 -11.23 7.36
N ILE A 54 -16.37 -10.97 6.75
CA ILE A 54 -16.51 -9.89 5.76
C ILE A 54 -16.16 -8.52 6.37
N ASP A 55 -16.45 -8.29 7.65
CA ASP A 55 -16.08 -7.05 8.34
C ASP A 55 -14.56 -6.92 8.51
N HIS A 56 -13.85 -8.02 8.76
CA HIS A 56 -12.38 -8.01 8.79
C HIS A 56 -11.80 -7.64 7.41
N LEU A 57 -12.36 -8.20 6.33
CA LEU A 57 -11.96 -7.85 4.95
C LEU A 57 -12.27 -6.37 4.63
N ALA A 58 -13.46 -5.89 5.00
CA ALA A 58 -13.86 -4.51 4.76
C ALA A 58 -12.99 -3.51 5.56
N LYS A 59 -12.65 -3.85 6.82
CA LYS A 59 -11.72 -3.06 7.64
C LYS A 59 -10.31 -3.05 7.04
N SER A 60 -9.82 -4.19 6.56
CA SER A 60 -8.54 -4.28 5.86
C SER A 60 -8.54 -3.40 4.61
N TYR A 61 -9.60 -3.45 3.81
CA TYR A 61 -9.76 -2.57 2.65
C TYR A 61 -9.72 -1.08 3.03
N ALA A 62 -10.46 -0.70 4.07
CA ALA A 62 -10.49 0.66 4.58
C ALA A 62 -9.10 1.14 5.02
N PHE A 63 -8.37 0.32 5.78
CA PHE A 63 -7.00 0.60 6.21
C PHE A 63 -6.06 0.83 5.02
N MET A 64 -6.08 -0.05 4.02
CA MET A 64 -5.25 0.08 2.82
C MET A 64 -5.62 1.32 2.00
N THR A 65 -6.91 1.62 1.88
CA THR A 65 -7.40 2.79 1.16
C THR A 65 -6.94 4.09 1.83
N GLU A 66 -6.99 4.15 3.16
CA GLU A 66 -6.53 5.32 3.90
C GLU A 66 -5.01 5.46 3.80
N PHE A 67 -4.27 4.34 3.85
CA PHE A 67 -2.83 4.37 3.66
C PHE A 67 -2.48 4.90 2.26
N LEU A 68 -3.20 4.45 1.24
CA LEU A 68 -3.00 4.95 -0.12
C LEU A 68 -3.22 6.47 -0.19
N TRP A 69 -4.35 6.98 0.28
CA TRP A 69 -4.72 8.39 0.09
C TRP A 69 -4.16 9.36 1.13
N GLN A 70 -3.57 8.86 2.21
CA GLN A 70 -2.99 9.70 3.25
C GLN A 70 -1.47 9.56 3.35
N VAL A 71 -0.88 8.50 2.79
CA VAL A 71 0.57 8.24 2.87
C VAL A 71 1.21 8.16 1.50
N VAL A 72 0.61 7.39 0.58
CA VAL A 72 1.21 7.14 -0.75
C VAL A 72 0.91 8.28 -1.72
N GLU A 73 -0.31 8.80 -1.70
CA GLU A 73 -0.78 9.80 -2.64
C GLU A 73 -1.29 11.04 -1.91
N GLU A 74 -0.47 12.08 -1.90
CA GLU A 74 -0.72 13.34 -1.19
C GLU A 74 -1.72 14.24 -1.91
N SER A 75 -1.83 14.12 -3.24
CA SER A 75 -2.71 14.97 -4.03
C SER A 75 -4.17 14.63 -3.76
N THR A 76 -4.97 15.67 -3.51
CA THR A 76 -6.42 15.54 -3.32
C THR A 76 -7.19 15.24 -4.61
N ASN A 77 -6.54 15.40 -5.77
CA ASN A 77 -7.17 15.28 -7.10
C ASN A 77 -6.69 14.05 -7.89
N CYS A 78 -5.67 13.34 -7.40
CA CYS A 78 -5.17 12.12 -8.05
C CYS A 78 -6.25 11.03 -8.08
N ARG A 79 -6.17 10.14 -9.06
CA ARG A 79 -7.07 8.99 -9.22
C ARG A 79 -6.28 7.71 -9.21
N SER A 80 -6.92 6.58 -8.91
CA SER A 80 -6.28 5.27 -8.91
C SER A 80 -6.55 4.49 -10.20
N ILE A 81 -5.63 3.57 -10.50
CA ILE A 81 -5.83 2.48 -11.46
C ILE A 81 -5.97 1.18 -10.68
N SER A 82 -6.99 0.39 -10.95
CA SER A 82 -7.17 -0.93 -10.34
C SER A 82 -7.15 -2.02 -11.38
N VAL A 83 -6.32 -3.05 -11.15
CA VAL A 83 -6.23 -4.25 -11.99
C VAL A 83 -6.79 -5.42 -11.19
N ILE A 84 -7.91 -5.96 -11.64
CA ILE A 84 -8.63 -7.05 -11.00
C ILE A 84 -8.48 -8.29 -11.87
N ASP A 85 -7.64 -9.21 -11.43
CA ASP A 85 -7.43 -10.49 -12.09
C ASP A 85 -8.49 -11.50 -11.63
N VAL A 86 -9.43 -11.80 -12.52
CA VAL A 86 -10.53 -12.71 -12.24
C VAL A 86 -10.24 -14.16 -12.66
N ALA A 87 -8.99 -14.48 -13.02
CA ALA A 87 -8.56 -15.85 -13.23
C ALA A 87 -8.85 -16.69 -11.98
N GLY A 88 -9.59 -17.80 -12.17
CA GLY A 88 -9.96 -18.70 -11.09
C GLY A 88 -11.28 -18.38 -10.38
N ILE A 89 -11.95 -17.25 -10.70
CA ILE A 89 -13.34 -17.05 -10.26
C ILE A 89 -14.19 -18.17 -10.84
N GLY A 90 -15.02 -18.81 -10.02
CA GLY A 90 -16.04 -19.76 -10.46
C GLY A 90 -17.36 -19.05 -10.76
N LEU A 91 -18.16 -19.60 -11.67
CA LEU A 91 -19.47 -19.04 -12.02
C LEU A 91 -20.40 -18.85 -10.79
N PHE A 92 -20.27 -19.72 -9.79
CA PHE A 92 -21.04 -19.70 -8.54
C PHE A 92 -20.32 -19.01 -7.36
N SER A 93 -19.13 -18.45 -7.59
CA SER A 93 -18.36 -17.74 -6.54
C SER A 93 -18.96 -16.38 -6.19
N PHE A 94 -19.95 -15.91 -6.95
CA PHE A 94 -20.62 -14.63 -6.73
C PHE A 94 -21.85 -14.80 -5.83
N ASP A 95 -21.59 -15.19 -4.59
CA ASP A 95 -22.62 -15.44 -3.58
C ASP A 95 -23.01 -14.17 -2.80
N SER A 96 -23.87 -14.33 -1.79
CA SER A 96 -24.34 -13.22 -0.95
C SER A 96 -23.21 -12.53 -0.17
N GLU A 97 -22.18 -13.27 0.25
CA GLU A 97 -21.07 -12.71 1.01
C GLU A 97 -20.13 -11.90 0.11
N ALA A 98 -19.84 -12.40 -1.09
CA ALA A 98 -19.08 -11.65 -2.10
C ALA A 98 -19.80 -10.33 -2.45
N LEU A 99 -21.12 -10.41 -2.69
CA LEU A 99 -21.99 -9.25 -2.91
C LEU A 99 -21.98 -8.26 -1.73
N GLU A 100 -22.03 -8.77 -0.49
CA GLU A 100 -21.95 -7.94 0.71
C GLU A 100 -20.59 -7.22 0.81
N TYR A 101 -19.49 -7.93 0.59
CA TYR A 101 -18.14 -7.35 0.61
C TYR A 101 -18.01 -6.20 -0.40
N MET A 102 -18.41 -6.40 -1.66
CA MET A 102 -18.34 -5.34 -2.68
C MET A 102 -19.21 -4.14 -2.32
N ARG A 103 -20.40 -4.35 -1.72
CA ARG A 103 -21.24 -3.24 -1.25
C ARG A 103 -20.56 -2.44 -0.16
N LYS A 104 -19.93 -3.10 0.83
CA LYS A 104 -19.19 -2.42 1.91
C LYS A 104 -18.01 -1.61 1.36
N VAL A 105 -17.22 -2.21 0.46
CA VAL A 105 -16.07 -1.56 -0.18
C VAL A 105 -16.50 -0.36 -1.04
N ALA A 106 -17.56 -0.52 -1.85
CA ALA A 106 -18.09 0.55 -2.68
C ALA A 106 -18.67 1.69 -1.84
N ALA A 107 -19.41 1.38 -0.77
CA ALA A 107 -19.95 2.38 0.16
C ALA A 107 -18.83 3.18 0.83
N TYR A 108 -17.81 2.50 1.37
CA TYR A 108 -16.66 3.14 1.99
C TYR A 108 -15.95 4.10 1.03
N SER A 109 -15.66 3.62 -0.18
CA SER A 109 -14.99 4.42 -1.22
C SER A 109 -15.80 5.64 -1.62
N LYS A 110 -17.12 5.49 -1.79
CA LYS A 110 -18.01 6.56 -2.20
C LYS A 110 -18.17 7.64 -1.13
N GLU A 111 -18.30 7.24 0.13
CA GLU A 111 -18.45 8.14 1.26
C GLU A 111 -17.19 8.97 1.49
N ARG A 112 -16.02 8.33 1.38
CA ARG A 112 -14.76 8.90 1.88
C ARG A 112 -13.87 9.46 0.79
N TYR A 113 -13.91 8.86 -0.40
CA TYR A 113 -13.03 9.17 -1.53
C TYR A 113 -13.81 9.28 -2.84
N PRO A 114 -14.85 10.14 -2.91
CA PRO A 114 -15.63 10.32 -4.13
C PRO A 114 -14.72 10.75 -5.28
N ASN A 115 -14.98 10.22 -6.48
CA ASN A 115 -14.26 10.55 -7.72
C ASN A 115 -12.77 10.15 -7.78
N ARG A 116 -12.26 9.36 -6.82
CA ARG A 116 -10.88 8.84 -6.84
C ARG A 116 -10.67 7.63 -7.76
N CYS A 117 -11.72 6.91 -8.14
CA CYS A 117 -11.61 5.83 -9.14
C CYS A 117 -11.25 6.41 -10.52
N GLY A 118 -10.10 6.06 -11.07
CA GLY A 118 -9.63 6.50 -12.39
C GLY A 118 -9.96 5.50 -13.49
N TYR A 119 -9.35 4.32 -13.43
CA TYR A 119 -9.51 3.23 -14.39
C TYR A 119 -9.58 1.89 -13.67
N ILE A 120 -10.39 0.97 -14.19
CA ILE A 120 -10.46 -0.40 -13.70
C ILE A 120 -10.25 -1.34 -14.87
N PHE A 121 -9.27 -2.23 -14.76
CA PHE A 121 -9.02 -3.30 -15.72
C PHE A 121 -9.42 -4.62 -15.07
N ILE A 122 -10.40 -5.32 -15.65
CA ILE A 122 -10.74 -6.69 -15.27
C ILE A 122 -10.06 -7.60 -16.28
N VAL A 123 -9.07 -8.39 -15.84
CA VAL A 123 -8.20 -9.19 -16.73
C VAL A 123 -8.39 -10.68 -16.49
N ASN A 124 -7.99 -11.49 -17.47
CA ASN A 124 -8.24 -12.94 -17.50
C ASN A 124 -9.73 -13.30 -17.31
N ALA A 125 -10.62 -12.46 -17.85
CA ALA A 125 -12.05 -12.68 -17.73
C ALA A 125 -12.47 -13.94 -18.53
N PRO A 126 -13.05 -14.97 -17.88
CA PRO A 126 -13.51 -16.16 -18.60
C PRO A 126 -14.63 -15.81 -19.58
N SER A 127 -14.87 -16.66 -20.58
CA SER A 127 -15.89 -16.42 -21.61
C SER A 127 -17.29 -16.19 -21.04
N TRP A 128 -17.60 -16.84 -19.91
CA TRP A 128 -18.87 -16.70 -19.19
C TRP A 128 -18.94 -15.47 -18.26
N PHE A 129 -17.87 -14.68 -18.10
CA PHE A 129 -17.82 -13.54 -17.17
C PHE A 129 -18.90 -12.49 -17.44
N ASP A 130 -19.39 -12.39 -18.68
CA ASP A 130 -20.49 -11.50 -19.05
C ASP A 130 -21.76 -11.77 -18.21
N LEU A 131 -21.96 -13.01 -17.75
CA LEU A 131 -23.06 -13.38 -16.86
C LEU A 131 -22.93 -12.73 -15.48
N ILE A 132 -21.71 -12.74 -14.91
CA ILE A 132 -21.42 -12.04 -13.65
C ILE A 132 -21.55 -10.53 -13.86
N TRP A 133 -21.02 -10.01 -14.97
CA TRP A 133 -21.04 -8.58 -15.27
C TRP A 133 -22.47 -8.04 -15.38
N ARG A 134 -23.44 -8.82 -15.90
CA ARG A 134 -24.87 -8.46 -15.91
C ARG A 134 -25.45 -8.21 -14.51
N VAL A 135 -24.90 -8.80 -13.46
CA VAL A 135 -25.30 -8.51 -12.08
C VAL A 135 -24.46 -7.35 -11.52
N VAL A 136 -23.13 -7.43 -11.63
CA VAL A 136 -22.19 -6.44 -11.07
C VAL A 136 -22.49 -5.03 -11.55
N HIS A 137 -22.71 -4.82 -12.86
CA HIS A 137 -22.87 -3.48 -13.40
C HIS A 137 -24.11 -2.74 -12.86
N THR A 138 -25.09 -3.46 -12.32
CA THR A 138 -26.28 -2.86 -11.69
C THR A 138 -25.99 -2.34 -10.27
N LEU A 139 -24.94 -2.86 -9.64
CA LEU A 139 -24.49 -2.48 -8.30
C LEU A 139 -23.44 -1.36 -8.32
N VAL A 140 -22.86 -1.10 -9.49
CA VAL A 140 -21.77 -0.13 -9.69
C VAL A 140 -22.33 1.15 -10.31
N ASP A 141 -21.95 2.31 -9.75
CA ASP A 141 -22.39 3.61 -10.27
C ASP A 141 -22.06 3.75 -11.78
N PRO A 142 -22.96 4.29 -12.62
CA PRO A 142 -22.75 4.36 -14.08
C PRO A 142 -21.46 5.08 -14.50
N ALA A 143 -21.00 6.05 -13.70
CA ALA A 143 -19.75 6.76 -13.93
C ALA A 143 -18.51 5.87 -13.74
N VAL A 144 -18.60 4.86 -12.87
CA VAL A 144 -17.54 3.85 -12.66
C VAL A 144 -17.62 2.77 -13.73
N CYS A 145 -18.81 2.34 -14.15
CA CYS A 145 -18.97 1.41 -15.27
C CYS A 145 -18.27 1.89 -16.56
N LYS A 146 -18.30 3.21 -16.84
CA LYS A 146 -17.59 3.81 -17.99
C LYS A 146 -16.05 3.74 -17.89
N LYS A 147 -15.50 3.46 -16.70
CA LYS A 147 -14.05 3.37 -16.43
C LYS A 147 -13.55 1.92 -16.44
N ILE A 148 -14.45 0.95 -16.58
CA ILE A 148 -14.14 -0.48 -16.54
C ILE A 148 -13.82 -0.97 -17.96
N THR A 149 -12.64 -1.59 -18.10
CA THR A 149 -12.22 -2.31 -19.30
C THR A 149 -12.10 -3.79 -18.95
N ILE A 150 -12.84 -4.64 -19.66
CA ILE A 150 -12.80 -6.10 -19.46
C ILE A 150 -11.96 -6.72 -20.57
N VAL A 151 -10.92 -7.46 -20.19
CA VAL A 151 -9.97 -8.14 -21.08
C VAL A 151 -10.07 -9.64 -20.85
N LYS A 152 -10.51 -10.36 -21.89
CA LYS A 152 -10.72 -11.81 -21.84
C LYS A 152 -9.49 -12.59 -22.32
N GLU A 153 -8.87 -12.13 -23.40
CA GLU A 153 -7.72 -12.79 -24.01
C GLU A 153 -6.43 -12.38 -23.31
N SER A 154 -5.63 -13.38 -22.89
CA SER A 154 -4.39 -13.12 -22.16
C SER A 154 -3.36 -12.33 -22.98
N GLY A 155 -3.35 -12.51 -24.31
CA GLY A 155 -2.48 -11.77 -25.23
C GLY A 155 -2.76 -10.26 -25.27
N ASP A 156 -3.97 -9.83 -24.95
CA ASP A 156 -4.39 -8.42 -25.01
C ASP A 156 -4.16 -7.68 -23.69
N ILE A 157 -3.85 -8.40 -22.60
CA ILE A 157 -3.72 -7.80 -21.26
C ILE A 157 -2.62 -6.76 -21.23
N LEU A 158 -1.42 -7.08 -21.72
CA LEU A 158 -0.32 -6.15 -21.74
C LEU A 158 -0.68 -4.89 -22.54
N GLN A 159 -1.29 -5.05 -23.71
CA GLN A 159 -1.72 -3.92 -24.54
C GLN A 159 -2.73 -3.03 -23.78
N ALA A 160 -3.74 -3.63 -23.16
CA ALA A 160 -4.75 -2.90 -22.40
C ALA A 160 -4.13 -2.14 -21.20
N LEU A 161 -3.31 -2.81 -20.39
CA LEU A 161 -2.66 -2.19 -19.23
C LEU A 161 -1.66 -1.10 -19.65
N SER A 162 -0.87 -1.34 -20.71
CA SER A 162 0.15 -0.40 -21.20
C SER A 162 -0.42 0.94 -21.67
N SER A 163 -1.72 0.98 -22.02
CA SER A 163 -2.43 2.22 -22.33
C SER A 163 -2.50 3.23 -21.16
N ARG A 164 -2.31 2.76 -19.92
CA ARG A 164 -2.37 3.58 -18.70
C ARG A 164 -1.16 3.42 -17.79
N ILE A 165 -0.42 2.32 -17.89
CA ILE A 165 0.69 1.98 -17.01
C ILE A 165 1.97 1.79 -17.84
N PRO A 166 3.11 2.41 -17.50
CA PRO A 166 4.39 2.12 -18.13
C PRO A 166 4.71 0.62 -18.07
N VAL A 167 5.27 0.06 -19.13
CA VAL A 167 5.51 -1.40 -19.24
C VAL A 167 6.49 -1.88 -18.16
N GLU A 168 7.47 -1.06 -17.80
CA GLU A 168 8.40 -1.25 -16.70
C GLU A 168 7.75 -1.23 -15.30
N ASN A 169 6.52 -0.73 -15.21
CA ASN A 169 5.73 -0.71 -13.98
C ASN A 169 4.74 -1.87 -13.90
N ILE A 170 4.42 -2.53 -15.01
CA ILE A 170 3.51 -3.68 -15.05
C ILE A 170 4.24 -4.94 -14.57
N PRO A 171 3.65 -5.76 -13.67
CA PRO A 171 4.21 -7.06 -13.29
C PRO A 171 4.41 -8.01 -14.47
N ALA A 172 5.47 -8.82 -14.42
CA ALA A 172 5.82 -9.77 -15.48
C ALA A 172 4.69 -10.77 -15.82
N GLU A 173 3.87 -11.14 -14.84
CA GLU A 173 2.71 -12.02 -15.05
C GLU A 173 1.63 -11.44 -15.97
N TYR A 174 1.61 -10.11 -16.17
CA TYR A 174 0.73 -9.43 -17.14
C TYR A 174 1.49 -8.94 -18.38
N GLY A 175 2.69 -9.50 -18.63
CA GLY A 175 3.54 -9.20 -19.78
C GLY A 175 4.47 -7.98 -19.61
N GLY A 176 4.51 -7.37 -18.43
CA GLY A 176 5.39 -6.24 -18.14
C GLY A 176 6.82 -6.64 -17.76
N LEU A 177 7.59 -5.67 -17.24
CA LEU A 177 8.99 -5.89 -16.83
C LEU A 177 9.23 -5.77 -15.33
N SER A 178 8.17 -5.55 -14.54
CA SER A 178 8.31 -5.35 -13.10
C SER A 178 8.19 -6.63 -12.30
N VAL A 179 8.85 -6.65 -11.13
CA VAL A 179 8.84 -7.79 -10.20
C VAL A 179 7.61 -7.87 -9.27
N GLY A 180 6.65 -6.95 -9.37
CA GLY A 180 5.44 -6.95 -8.53
C GLY A 180 5.65 -6.66 -7.04
N HIS A 181 6.75 -5.98 -6.68
CA HIS A 181 7.04 -5.53 -5.32
C HIS A 181 7.21 -4.00 -5.29
N SER A 182 6.72 -3.37 -4.22
CA SER A 182 6.80 -1.92 -4.02
C SER A 182 7.14 -1.56 -2.58
N ASP A 183 7.82 -0.43 -2.38
CA ASP A 183 8.17 0.06 -1.04
C ASP A 183 6.92 0.45 -0.25
N GLU A 184 5.89 0.94 -0.95
CA GLU A 184 4.59 1.28 -0.39
C GLU A 184 3.89 0.06 0.21
N GLU A 185 3.93 -1.08 -0.48
CA GLU A 185 3.36 -2.34 0.01
C GLU A 185 4.14 -2.88 1.22
N VAL A 186 5.47 -2.72 1.24
CA VAL A 186 6.30 -3.07 2.40
C VAL A 186 5.96 -2.19 3.60
N ALA A 187 5.84 -0.88 3.40
CA ALA A 187 5.48 0.06 4.46
C ALA A 187 4.08 -0.17 5.01
N LEU A 188 3.11 -0.46 4.14
CA LEU A 188 1.74 -0.81 4.53
C LEU A 188 1.70 -2.05 5.44
N ARG A 189 2.48 -3.09 5.11
CA ARG A 189 2.60 -4.30 5.94
C ARG A 189 3.30 -4.02 7.27
N ALA A 190 4.37 -3.24 7.26
CA ALA A 190 5.08 -2.83 8.47
C ALA A 190 4.18 -2.03 9.41
N LEU A 191 3.32 -1.14 8.89
CA LEU A 191 2.35 -0.40 9.71
C LEU A 191 1.37 -1.34 10.40
N ALA A 192 0.80 -2.29 9.66
CA ALA A 192 -0.15 -3.25 10.23
C ALA A 192 0.51 -4.13 11.30
N ASP A 193 1.75 -4.58 11.07
CA ASP A 193 2.52 -5.37 12.03
C ASP A 193 2.84 -4.58 13.31
N PHE A 194 3.25 -3.31 13.15
CA PHE A 194 3.49 -2.41 14.26
C PHE A 194 2.21 -2.18 15.09
N ASN A 195 1.09 -1.86 14.43
CA ASN A 195 -0.20 -1.66 15.11
C ASN A 195 -0.73 -2.91 15.82
N ASN A 196 -0.30 -4.09 15.37
CA ASN A 196 -0.62 -5.38 16.00
C ASN A 196 0.37 -5.77 17.10
N ASN A 197 1.35 -4.91 17.42
CA ASN A 197 2.42 -5.17 18.38
C ASN A 197 3.18 -6.46 18.06
N VAL A 198 3.43 -6.74 16.79
CA VAL A 198 4.28 -7.87 16.43
C VAL A 198 5.71 -7.59 16.91
N GLU A 199 6.32 -8.58 17.56
CA GLU A 199 7.70 -8.49 18.03
C GLU A 199 8.66 -8.10 16.90
N GLY A 200 9.46 -7.06 17.14
CA GLY A 200 10.43 -6.53 16.18
C GLY A 200 9.83 -5.69 15.05
N ALA A 201 8.52 -5.46 15.01
CA ALA A 201 7.92 -4.57 14.02
C ALA A 201 8.35 -3.10 14.27
N ILE A 202 8.81 -2.44 13.21
CA ILE A 202 9.23 -1.05 13.24
C ILE A 202 8.19 -0.20 12.52
N HIS A 203 7.87 0.95 13.10
CA HIS A 203 6.95 1.89 12.48
C HIS A 203 7.52 2.39 11.13
N PRO A 204 6.78 2.28 10.00
CA PRO A 204 7.34 2.61 8.69
C PRO A 204 7.69 4.08 8.51
N PHE A 205 7.13 4.97 9.33
CA PHE A 205 7.41 6.41 9.26
C PHE A 205 8.66 6.81 10.04
N ALA A 206 9.26 5.90 10.83
CA ALA A 206 10.45 6.19 11.63
C ALA A 206 11.68 6.60 10.78
N SER A 207 11.74 6.14 9.53
CA SER A 207 12.81 6.51 8.58
C SER A 207 12.60 7.86 7.90
N GLY A 208 11.44 8.49 8.05
CA GLY A 208 11.03 9.69 7.30
C GLY A 208 10.71 9.46 5.82
N LYS A 209 10.89 8.25 5.28
CA LYS A 209 10.59 7.91 3.88
C LYS A 209 9.10 8.06 3.53
N PHE A 210 8.24 7.76 4.50
CA PHE A 210 6.79 7.88 4.38
C PHE A 210 6.26 8.77 5.49
N THR A 211 5.33 9.64 5.15
CA THR A 211 4.63 10.50 6.10
C THR A 211 3.15 10.45 5.82
N ALA A 212 2.35 10.36 6.88
CA ALA A 212 0.90 10.43 6.74
C ALA A 212 0.39 11.87 6.90
N HIS A 213 -0.55 12.25 6.05
CA HIS A 213 -1.08 13.62 5.93
C HIS A 213 -2.43 13.81 6.66
N CYS A 214 -2.77 12.91 7.59
CA CYS A 214 -4.01 12.98 8.37
C CYS A 214 -3.90 13.95 9.55
N GLY A 215 -4.88 14.85 9.67
CA GLY A 215 -4.96 15.81 10.79
C GLY A 215 -5.30 15.22 12.17
N CYS A 216 -5.21 13.91 12.35
CA CYS A 216 -5.57 13.22 13.58
C CYS A 216 -4.43 13.21 14.62
N GLU A 217 -4.78 13.20 15.92
CA GLU A 217 -3.82 13.35 17.03
C GLU A 217 -2.73 12.27 17.07
N TRP A 218 -3.03 11.05 16.61
CA TRP A 218 -2.04 9.97 16.52
C TRP A 218 -0.82 10.38 15.69
N HIS A 219 -0.99 11.08 14.56
CA HIS A 219 0.12 11.53 13.73
C HIS A 219 0.97 12.62 14.39
N LYS A 220 0.37 13.46 15.24
CA LYS A 220 1.08 14.56 15.88
C LYS A 220 2.08 14.06 16.93
N ASN A 221 1.80 12.91 17.55
CA ASN A 221 2.62 12.37 18.63
C ASN A 221 3.79 11.50 18.13
N GLU A 222 3.70 10.92 16.94
CA GLU A 222 4.76 10.06 16.38
C GLU A 222 5.83 10.83 15.60
N GLN A 223 5.52 12.03 15.09
CA GLN A 223 6.53 12.93 14.52
C GLN A 223 7.44 13.56 15.58
N THR A 224 7.05 13.49 16.86
CA THR A 224 7.79 14.07 17.99
C THR A 224 8.61 13.06 18.79
N THR A 225 8.50 11.76 18.52
CA THR A 225 9.38 10.76 19.12
C THR A 225 10.67 10.65 18.30
N ASP A 226 11.49 11.71 18.33
CA ASP A 226 12.88 11.68 17.89
C ASP A 226 13.80 11.64 19.13
N GLN A 227 14.76 10.72 19.09
CA GLN A 227 15.97 10.63 19.91
C GLN A 227 15.81 10.50 21.44
N GLY A 228 15.70 9.25 21.89
CA GLY A 228 16.35 8.87 23.15
C GLY A 228 17.87 8.90 22.96
N THR A 229 18.51 10.05 23.16
CA THR A 229 19.92 10.08 23.55
C THR A 229 19.97 9.61 25.00
N ASN A 230 20.42 8.38 25.22
CA ASN A 230 21.00 8.02 26.51
C ASN A 230 22.30 8.83 26.65
N ASP A 231 22.19 10.04 27.20
CA ASP A 231 23.31 10.67 27.88
C ASP A 231 23.42 10.05 29.27
N ASP A 232 23.87 8.79 29.30
CA ASP A 232 24.44 8.23 30.52
C ASP A 232 25.84 8.85 30.68
N ASP A 233 25.84 9.86 31.53
CA ASP A 233 26.95 10.41 32.31
C ASP A 233 28.10 9.40 32.53
N PHE A 234 29.18 9.55 31.77
CA PHE A 234 30.49 9.00 32.14
C PHE A 234 31.61 9.98 31.75
N THR A 235 31.62 11.15 32.39
CA THR A 235 32.81 12.01 32.40
C THR A 235 33.75 11.58 33.53
N LEU A 236 34.63 10.62 33.25
CA LEU A 236 35.85 10.42 34.04
C LEU A 236 36.78 11.62 33.79
N SER A 237 36.66 12.64 34.63
CA SER A 237 37.63 13.73 34.72
C SER A 237 38.91 13.22 35.36
N LEU A 238 39.92 12.92 34.54
CA LEU A 238 41.31 12.81 34.99
C LEU A 238 42.12 13.99 34.46
N ASN A 239 42.65 14.73 35.44
CA ASN A 239 43.89 15.49 35.45
C ASN A 239 43.96 16.83 34.71
N GLY A 240 43.90 17.91 35.49
CA GLY A 240 44.68 19.13 35.26
C GLY A 240 45.82 19.20 36.29
N GLN A 241 47.07 19.10 35.84
CA GLN A 241 48.23 19.68 36.51
C GLN A 241 49.12 20.38 35.49
N ASP A 242 49.68 21.49 35.96
CA ASP A 242 50.33 22.60 35.28
C ASP A 242 51.59 22.29 34.44
N GLY A 243 51.79 23.11 33.39
CA GLY A 243 53.10 23.65 32.97
C GLY A 243 53.70 23.12 31.66
N PRO A 244 54.66 23.86 31.05
CA PRO A 244 54.45 25.19 30.46
C PRO A 244 54.87 25.30 28.98
N ASP A 245 54.40 26.41 28.39
CA ASP A 245 54.77 27.12 27.16
C ASP A 245 56.13 26.82 26.51
N LEU A 246 56.12 26.49 25.20
CA LEU A 246 57.20 26.77 24.25
C LEU A 246 56.65 26.98 22.82
N THR A 247 57.04 28.12 22.28
CA THR A 247 56.89 28.68 20.92
C THR A 247 57.50 27.81 19.81
N ASP A 248 56.83 27.69 18.66
CA ASP A 248 57.31 28.12 17.32
C ASP A 248 56.49 27.51 16.17
N THR A 249 56.20 28.34 15.16
CA THR A 249 55.50 28.01 13.91
C THR A 249 56.51 27.96 12.72
N PRO A 250 56.11 27.59 11.48
CA PRO A 250 56.41 26.34 10.75
C PRO A 250 57.42 26.55 9.57
N PRO A 251 57.62 25.63 8.59
CA PRO A 251 56.74 25.60 7.40
C PRO A 251 56.59 24.26 6.62
N HIS A 252 55.57 24.26 5.74
CA HIS A 252 55.32 23.51 4.50
C HIS A 252 56.34 22.46 3.97
N PRO A 253 55.84 21.43 3.27
CA PRO A 253 56.47 20.93 2.06
C PRO A 253 55.73 21.40 0.78
N ALA A 254 56.53 21.84 -0.17
CA ALA A 254 56.16 22.18 -1.54
C ALA A 254 56.09 20.93 -2.44
N SER A 255 55.37 21.11 -3.53
CA SER A 255 55.27 20.26 -4.72
C SER A 255 56.58 20.09 -5.49
N GLU A 256 56.75 18.93 -6.15
CA GLU A 256 57.41 18.71 -7.46
C GLU A 256 57.16 17.22 -7.80
N LYS A 257 56.51 16.79 -8.90
CA LYS A 257 56.82 16.89 -10.35
C LYS A 257 58.27 16.50 -10.71
N GLY A 258 58.40 15.26 -11.18
CA GLY A 258 59.57 14.66 -11.82
C GLY A 258 59.26 13.21 -12.16
#